data_AF-A0A812GNB0-F1
#
_entry.id   AF-A0A812GNB0-F1
#
_cell.length_a   1.000
_cell.length_b   1.000
_cell.length_c   1.000
_cell.angle_alpha   90.00
_cell.angle_beta   90.00
_cell.angle_gamma   90.00
#
_symmetry.space_group_name_H-M   'P 1'
#
loop_
_entity.id
_entity.type
_entity.pdbx_description
1 polymer ?
#
loop_
_entity_poly.entity_id
_entity_poly.type
_entity_poly.pdbx_seq_one_letter_code
_entity_poly.pdbx_strand_id
1 'polypeptide(L)'
;MSRPPATSRKVGRVVVLLALVLVCLRAAQTARALLGAGAVQFPRSVPPGIWAQSLLVARRAKAGRGEAQDSEDVKGPLQPREDEDKAPSKKDDVGEATTEAKASFDQVSRNKPADEASFAEDTEDVEGATAKAEWLQKTADQIRNFSKEEVSCWVRAALEEDGDSDDTPKIVDTLRRESVRGKALFGLTYERLVGMPYNIAAGPAQNLADRINAMLAPTAATGFQVQGARRQLPYIAPKYTMNETVCHNKKLLVCDFEDSEEFAIVSNALMQQLTAWVEECNSSRGICAINGMVKTGKSTVLTRLLPQIILTTFPDAEICFLDFAAFLDVGSEPGEMKEGLLKEVCSWATSSGLDVGHADQLTLNQLMDILDRSGRTCFFLIDEVQRYFEVRHGTLPLWDTLKGFVGVNKQRPNLHFAITGSAMVLAWHNFLKMTPNGFTFVGECRKIFLPWQHPKHELAYAKSKFLATAANESERDELTALLAEIASVPLMAYTATMWKYAQSIKDTQQQVNLKLRSEFVTEMTPLLGDPTWSKPERLQYIRDLALGGATSDPADFFNEIVYGCFFKPYIQELDGKFSFADNPWTVCMAQCIDENGTLVNQSNFPVLQWYQNAQRLQ
;
A
#
# COMPACT_ATOMS: atom_id res chain seq x y z
N MET A 1 -3.91 78.21 5.60
CA MET A 1 -4.28 76.85 6.06
C MET A 1 -3.12 75.91 5.77
N SER A 2 -2.40 75.44 6.79
CA SER A 2 -1.26 74.52 6.67
C SER A 2 -1.73 73.07 6.65
N ARG A 3 -1.26 72.26 5.69
CA ARG A 3 -1.51 70.81 5.65
C ARG A 3 -0.56 70.09 6.63
N PRO A 4 -1.02 69.06 7.37
CA PRO A 4 -0.16 68.29 8.27
C PRO A 4 0.82 67.37 7.51
N PRO A 5 1.98 67.03 8.09
CA PRO A 5 3.03 66.27 7.40
C PRO A 5 2.65 64.80 7.16
N ALA A 6 3.05 64.28 5.99
CA ALA A 6 2.69 62.94 5.51
C ALA A 6 3.33 61.77 6.29
N THR A 7 4.22 62.04 7.24
CA THR A 7 4.96 61.04 8.02
C THR A 7 4.09 60.25 9.01
N SER A 8 3.03 60.86 9.55
CA SER A 8 2.10 60.23 10.51
C SER A 8 1.46 58.94 9.98
N ARG A 9 1.12 58.88 8.69
CA ARG A 9 0.39 57.73 8.09
C ARG A 9 1.23 56.45 7.99
N LYS A 10 2.57 56.55 7.91
CA LYS A 10 3.45 55.37 7.87
C LYS A 10 3.58 54.74 9.26
N VAL A 11 3.75 55.55 10.30
CA VAL A 11 3.83 55.08 11.69
C VAL A 11 2.54 54.36 12.10
N GLY A 12 1.38 54.92 11.78
CA GLY A 12 0.09 54.27 12.06
C GLY A 12 -0.06 52.87 11.44
N ARG A 13 0.39 52.68 10.19
CA ARG A 13 0.36 51.34 9.54
C ARG A 13 1.31 50.34 10.20
N VAL A 14 2.50 50.77 10.60
CA VAL A 14 3.48 49.91 11.31
C VAL A 14 2.92 49.51 12.68
N VAL A 15 2.32 50.43 13.43
CA VAL A 15 1.68 50.15 14.73
C VAL A 15 0.49 49.19 14.58
N VAL A 16 -0.35 49.36 13.56
CA VAL A 16 -1.46 48.42 13.28
C VAL A 16 -0.94 47.02 12.93
N LEU A 17 0.11 46.90 12.11
CA LEU A 17 0.73 45.61 11.80
C LEU A 17 1.36 44.95 13.04
N LEU A 18 2.05 45.72 13.88
CA LEU A 18 2.60 45.23 15.15
C LEU A 18 1.51 44.76 16.11
N ALA A 19 0.40 45.49 16.22
CA ALA A 19 -0.76 45.08 17.01
C ALA A 19 -1.38 43.78 16.48
N LEU A 20 -1.50 43.63 15.15
CA LEU A 20 -2.00 42.41 14.51
C LEU A 20 -1.09 41.21 14.78
N VAL A 21 0.23 41.38 14.63
CA VAL A 21 1.22 40.34 14.95
C VAL A 21 1.18 39.96 16.44
N LEU A 22 1.04 40.93 17.36
CA LEU A 22 0.90 40.66 18.79
C LEU A 22 -0.41 39.95 19.13
N VAL A 23 -1.51 40.26 18.45
CA VAL A 23 -2.78 39.53 18.60
C VAL A 23 -2.65 38.09 18.07
N CYS A 24 -2.01 37.88 16.91
CA CYS A 24 -1.74 36.54 16.39
C CYS A 24 -0.81 35.73 17.30
N LEU A 25 0.24 36.34 17.85
CA LEU A 25 1.13 35.71 18.84
C LEU A 25 0.39 35.34 20.13
N ARG A 26 -0.47 36.23 20.64
CA ARG A 26 -1.34 35.91 21.79
C ARG A 26 -2.30 34.77 21.46
N ALA A 27 -2.97 34.79 20.31
CA ALA A 27 -3.86 33.72 19.88
C ALA A 27 -3.13 32.37 19.77
N ALA A 28 -1.91 32.35 19.22
CA ALA A 28 -1.07 31.16 19.15
C ALA A 28 -0.59 30.69 20.53
N GLN A 29 -0.26 31.60 21.46
CA GLN A 29 0.07 31.27 22.85
C GLN A 29 -1.14 30.74 23.63
N THR A 30 -2.32 31.32 23.44
CA THR A 30 -3.58 30.84 24.04
C THR A 30 -4.00 29.49 23.44
N ALA A 31 -3.81 29.28 22.14
CA ALA A 31 -4.01 27.97 21.51
C ALA A 31 -3.04 26.93 22.07
N ARG A 32 -1.74 27.25 22.21
CA ARG A 32 -0.76 26.39 22.90
C ARG A 32 -1.12 26.13 24.36
N ALA A 33 -1.65 27.12 25.08
CA ALA A 33 -2.09 26.95 26.46
C ALA A 33 -3.34 26.05 26.57
N LEU A 34 -4.29 26.15 25.64
CA LEU A 34 -5.48 25.28 25.58
C LEU A 34 -5.12 23.85 25.16
N LEU A 35 -4.26 23.68 24.15
CA LEU A 35 -3.72 22.38 23.74
C LEU A 35 -2.85 21.75 24.84
N GLY A 36 -2.11 22.56 25.61
CA GLY A 36 -1.33 22.12 26.76
C GLY A 36 -2.16 21.83 28.02
N ALA A 37 -3.27 22.52 28.23
CA ALA A 37 -4.17 22.27 29.36
C ALA A 37 -5.06 21.03 29.15
N GLY A 38 -5.29 20.62 27.90
CA GLY A 38 -5.88 19.32 27.56
C GLY A 38 -4.91 18.13 27.71
N ALA A 39 -3.61 18.39 27.88
CA ALA A 39 -2.61 17.34 28.10
C ALA A 39 -2.65 16.84 29.57
N VAL A 40 -3.60 15.95 29.84
CA VAL A 40 -3.56 15.10 31.04
C VAL A 40 -2.17 14.47 31.14
N GLN A 41 -1.52 14.61 32.30
CA GLN A 41 -0.24 13.97 32.57
C GLN A 41 -0.41 12.45 32.66
N PHE A 42 -0.35 11.77 31.52
CA PHE A 42 -0.27 10.32 31.50
C PHE A 42 1.11 9.87 32.05
N PRO A 43 1.15 8.96 33.04
CA PRO A 43 2.40 8.34 33.44
C PRO A 43 2.99 7.54 32.27
N ARG A 44 4.32 7.62 32.10
CA ARG A 44 5.05 6.85 31.08
C ARG A 44 4.89 5.35 31.34
N SER A 45 4.11 4.66 30.50
CA SER A 45 4.12 3.21 30.36
C SER A 45 3.60 2.80 28.98
N VAL A 46 4.28 1.87 28.32
CA VAL A 46 3.94 1.37 26.97
C VAL A 46 3.33 -0.05 27.06
N PRO A 47 2.03 -0.24 26.74
CA PRO A 47 1.40 -1.55 26.48
C PRO A 47 0.51 -1.58 25.18
N PRO A 48 -0.02 -2.74 24.72
CA PRO A 48 0.14 -3.17 23.30
C PRO A 48 -1.09 -3.14 22.33
N GLY A 49 -1.16 -4.01 21.29
CA GLY A 49 -2.07 -3.93 20.10
C GLY A 49 -2.66 -5.26 19.55
N ILE A 50 -3.55 -5.19 18.52
CA ILE A 50 -4.81 -5.98 18.21
C ILE A 50 -4.85 -6.80 16.88
N TRP A 51 -4.46 -8.10 16.77
CA TRP A 51 -4.21 -8.69 15.41
C TRP A 51 -4.72 -10.12 15.06
N ALA A 52 -5.68 -10.19 14.11
CA ALA A 52 -6.44 -11.35 13.56
C ALA A 52 -5.70 -12.24 12.52
N GLN A 53 -5.87 -13.58 12.54
CA GLN A 53 -5.58 -14.49 11.39
C GLN A 53 -6.28 -15.85 11.45
N SER A 54 -6.92 -16.28 10.35
CA SER A 54 -7.55 -17.59 10.22
C SER A 54 -6.52 -18.70 10.44
N LEU A 55 -6.70 -19.54 11.47
CA LEU A 55 -6.28 -20.93 11.35
C LEU A 55 -6.88 -21.48 10.04
N LEU A 56 -6.11 -22.30 9.33
CA LEU A 56 -6.49 -22.83 8.03
C LEU A 56 -5.86 -24.21 7.88
N VAL A 57 -6.65 -25.11 7.30
CA VAL A 57 -6.43 -26.56 7.13
C VAL A 57 -5.02 -26.90 6.65
N ALA A 58 -4.51 -28.03 7.16
CA ALA A 58 -3.18 -28.58 6.92
C ALA A 58 -2.74 -28.59 5.44
N ARG A 59 -1.44 -28.39 5.23
CA ARG A 59 -0.75 -28.45 3.93
C ARG A 59 -1.13 -29.74 3.20
N ARG A 60 -1.65 -29.61 1.96
CA ARG A 60 -1.97 -30.78 1.12
C ARG A 60 -0.69 -31.56 0.83
N ALA A 61 -0.50 -32.68 1.51
CA ALA A 61 0.55 -33.64 1.20
C ALA A 61 0.43 -34.07 -0.27
N LYS A 62 1.53 -33.95 -1.00
CA LYS A 62 1.62 -34.38 -2.40
C LYS A 62 1.71 -35.91 -2.42
N ALA A 63 0.55 -36.58 -2.36
CA ALA A 63 0.46 -38.02 -2.40
C ALA A 63 1.08 -38.55 -3.70
N GLY A 64 2.30 -39.11 -3.59
CA GLY A 64 2.94 -39.79 -4.70
C GLY A 64 2.14 -41.05 -5.05
N ARG A 65 1.78 -41.20 -6.33
CA ARG A 65 1.36 -42.51 -6.86
C ARG A 65 2.56 -43.46 -6.77
N GLY A 66 2.54 -44.36 -5.80
CA GLY A 66 3.27 -45.61 -5.89
C GLY A 66 2.43 -46.59 -6.71
N GLU A 67 2.74 -46.73 -8.01
CA GLU A 67 2.36 -47.94 -8.74
C GLU A 67 3.46 -48.98 -8.47
N ALA A 68 3.08 -50.12 -7.90
CA ALA A 68 3.99 -51.23 -7.67
C ALA A 68 4.13 -52.05 -8.96
N GLN A 69 5.35 -52.36 -9.35
CA GLN A 69 5.64 -53.49 -10.23
C GLN A 69 7.02 -54.07 -9.89
N ASP A 70 7.01 -55.32 -9.44
CA ASP A 70 8.21 -56.11 -9.21
C ASP A 70 8.86 -56.54 -10.53
N SER A 71 10.19 -56.53 -10.60
CA SER A 71 10.96 -57.62 -11.22
C SER A 71 12.44 -57.51 -10.84
N GLU A 72 13.09 -58.67 -10.77
CA GLU A 72 14.32 -58.90 -10.02
C GLU A 72 15.63 -58.59 -10.80
N ASP A 73 16.66 -58.28 -10.01
CA ASP A 73 17.99 -58.89 -10.04
C ASP A 73 19.21 -58.36 -10.88
N VAL A 74 20.38 -58.68 -10.31
CA VAL A 74 21.76 -58.75 -10.87
C VAL A 74 22.71 -57.52 -10.78
N LYS A 75 23.53 -57.54 -9.71
CA LYS A 75 24.98 -57.18 -9.59
C LYS A 75 25.48 -55.76 -9.98
N GLY A 76 26.12 -55.08 -9.00
CA GLY A 76 27.22 -54.11 -9.25
C GLY A 76 28.60 -54.81 -9.22
N PRO A 77 29.71 -54.14 -8.84
CA PRO A 77 29.99 -52.70 -8.77
C PRO A 77 31.25 -52.32 -9.61
N LEU A 78 31.65 -51.02 -9.65
CA LEU A 78 33.06 -50.55 -9.63
C LEU A 78 33.22 -49.01 -9.83
N GLN A 79 34.13 -48.44 -9.04
CA GLN A 79 34.85 -47.16 -9.23
C GLN A 79 36.31 -47.50 -9.68
N PRO A 80 37.26 -46.55 -9.88
CA PRO A 80 37.21 -45.15 -10.34
C PRO A 80 38.24 -44.87 -11.48
N ARG A 81 38.47 -43.60 -11.88
CA ARG A 81 39.75 -42.92 -12.25
C ARG A 81 39.47 -41.53 -12.90
N GLU A 82 40.19 -40.44 -12.62
CA GLU A 82 41.61 -40.09 -12.95
C GLU A 82 41.79 -40.05 -14.50
N ASP A 83 42.27 -38.99 -15.18
CA ASP A 83 43.11 -37.84 -14.80
C ASP A 83 42.87 -36.56 -15.66
N GLU A 84 43.54 -35.47 -15.22
CA GLU A 84 44.24 -34.38 -15.94
C GLU A 84 44.25 -34.36 -17.51
N ASP A 85 44.45 -33.26 -18.26
CA ASP A 85 45.29 -32.07 -17.98
C ASP A 85 45.17 -30.95 -19.08
N LYS A 86 45.84 -29.82 -18.85
CA LYS A 86 46.41 -28.85 -19.83
C LYS A 86 45.55 -27.95 -20.75
N ALA A 87 45.50 -26.68 -20.37
CA ALA A 87 45.82 -25.53 -21.26
C ALA A 87 47.37 -25.31 -21.26
N PRO A 88 48.02 -24.23 -21.79
CA PRO A 88 47.52 -23.05 -22.54
C PRO A 88 48.43 -22.57 -23.73
N SER A 89 48.00 -21.55 -24.49
CA SER A 89 48.81 -20.39 -24.98
C SER A 89 47.98 -19.52 -25.94
N LYS A 90 47.76 -18.22 -25.73
CA LYS A 90 48.66 -17.05 -25.97
C LYS A 90 49.10 -16.84 -27.43
N LYS A 91 48.57 -15.80 -28.09
CA LYS A 91 49.33 -14.57 -28.44
C LYS A 91 48.47 -13.43 -28.99
N ASP A 92 49.04 -12.24 -28.93
CA ASP A 92 48.43 -10.92 -29.11
C ASP A 92 48.65 -10.30 -30.51
N ASP A 93 48.14 -9.07 -30.64
CA ASP A 93 48.51 -7.93 -31.52
C ASP A 93 47.54 -7.57 -32.66
N VAL A 94 46.74 -6.49 -32.52
CA VAL A 94 47.03 -5.04 -32.75
C VAL A 94 46.79 -4.62 -34.22
N GLY A 95 45.94 -3.60 -34.40
CA GLY A 95 45.69 -2.93 -35.68
C GLY A 95 44.74 -1.73 -35.48
N GLU A 96 45.19 -0.53 -35.83
CA GLU A 96 44.61 0.77 -35.43
C GLU A 96 44.03 1.56 -36.62
N ALA A 97 43.25 2.61 -36.30
CA ALA A 97 43.07 3.87 -37.05
C ALA A 97 41.88 4.05 -38.04
N THR A 98 40.99 5.02 -37.67
CA THR A 98 40.42 6.15 -38.48
C THR A 98 39.72 5.88 -39.84
N THR A 99 38.69 6.62 -40.30
CA THR A 99 38.50 8.10 -40.30
C THR A 99 37.05 8.49 -40.66
N GLU A 100 36.67 9.75 -40.43
CA GLU A 100 35.38 10.37 -40.84
C GLU A 100 35.27 10.68 -42.36
N ALA A 101 34.05 10.80 -42.90
CA ALA A 101 33.71 11.75 -43.98
C ALA A 101 32.19 11.98 -44.15
N LYS A 102 31.80 13.18 -44.62
CA LYS A 102 30.41 13.65 -44.85
C LYS A 102 30.02 13.69 -46.34
N ALA A 103 28.71 13.93 -46.57
CA ALA A 103 28.02 14.54 -47.73
C ALA A 103 27.01 13.57 -48.40
N SER A 104 25.68 13.80 -48.50
CA SER A 104 24.85 14.99 -48.83
C SER A 104 24.82 15.35 -50.32
N PHE A 105 23.67 15.15 -51.00
CA PHE A 105 23.04 16.08 -51.96
C PHE A 105 21.65 15.57 -52.41
N ASP A 106 20.63 16.43 -52.23
CA ASP A 106 19.53 16.86 -53.14
C ASP A 106 18.89 15.88 -54.15
N GLN A 107 17.56 15.67 -54.21
CA GLN A 107 16.37 16.56 -54.35
C GLN A 107 15.84 16.68 -55.80
N VAL A 108 14.56 17.11 -55.91
CA VAL A 108 13.78 17.55 -57.10
C VAL A 108 13.03 16.44 -57.88
N SER A 109 11.77 16.59 -58.34
CA SER A 109 10.56 17.38 -57.97
C SER A 109 9.41 17.06 -58.98
N ARG A 110 8.17 17.54 -58.71
CA ARG A 110 7.00 17.71 -59.62
C ARG A 110 6.12 16.47 -59.92
N ASN A 111 4.79 16.57 -60.11
CA ASN A 111 3.80 17.64 -59.84
C ASN A 111 2.34 17.10 -59.84
N LYS A 112 1.42 17.91 -59.28
CA LYS A 112 -0.08 17.92 -59.33
C LYS A 112 -0.70 17.67 -60.74
N PRO A 113 -2.03 17.39 -60.90
CA PRO A 113 -3.18 17.99 -60.19
C PRO A 113 -4.30 17.05 -59.70
N ALA A 114 -5.42 17.63 -59.26
CA ALA A 114 -6.54 17.00 -58.55
C ALA A 114 -7.79 16.80 -59.42
N ASP A 115 -8.77 16.02 -58.92
CA ASP A 115 -10.22 16.32 -59.01
C ASP A 115 -11.01 15.50 -57.94
N GLU A 116 -12.29 15.80 -57.78
CA GLU A 116 -13.13 15.57 -56.59
C GLU A 116 -13.77 14.16 -56.47
N ALA A 117 -13.87 13.62 -55.24
CA ALA A 117 -14.96 12.69 -54.83
C ALA A 117 -15.10 12.54 -53.29
N SER A 118 -16.35 12.71 -52.84
CA SER A 118 -17.02 12.42 -51.56
C SER A 118 -16.50 11.37 -50.54
N PHE A 119 -16.62 11.73 -49.24
CA PHE A 119 -17.13 10.97 -48.06
C PHE A 119 -16.67 9.53 -47.72
N ALA A 120 -16.65 9.22 -46.40
CA ALA A 120 -16.24 7.97 -45.72
C ALA A 120 -14.71 7.76 -45.65
N GLU A 121 -14.06 7.32 -44.55
CA GLU A 121 -14.48 6.88 -43.20
C GLU A 121 -13.31 7.10 -42.20
N ASP A 122 -13.60 7.51 -40.95
CA ASP A 122 -12.64 7.57 -39.82
C ASP A 122 -13.10 6.57 -38.71
N THR A 123 -13.43 5.33 -39.10
CA THR A 123 -14.05 4.32 -38.20
C THR A 123 -13.21 3.08 -37.92
N GLU A 124 -12.16 2.80 -38.69
CA GLU A 124 -11.37 1.56 -38.52
C GLU A 124 -10.53 1.54 -37.22
N ASP A 125 -9.99 2.67 -36.76
CA ASP A 125 -9.16 2.72 -35.54
C ASP A 125 -9.94 2.48 -34.23
N VAL A 126 -11.26 2.70 -34.22
CA VAL A 126 -12.11 2.57 -33.02
C VAL A 126 -12.48 1.11 -32.73
N GLU A 127 -12.73 0.30 -33.77
CA GLU A 127 -13.00 -1.14 -33.63
C GLU A 127 -11.75 -1.92 -33.19
N GLY A 128 -10.56 -1.57 -33.71
CA GLY A 128 -9.30 -2.17 -33.28
C GLY A 128 -8.98 -1.96 -31.80
N ALA A 129 -9.17 -0.73 -31.31
CA ALA A 129 -8.92 -0.37 -29.91
C ALA A 129 -9.90 -1.05 -28.94
N THR A 130 -11.18 -1.14 -29.29
CA THR A 130 -12.19 -1.82 -28.46
C THR A 130 -11.98 -3.33 -28.41
N ALA A 131 -11.65 -3.96 -29.55
CA ALA A 131 -11.29 -5.39 -29.59
C ALA A 131 -10.06 -5.71 -28.71
N LYS A 132 -9.02 -4.87 -28.76
CA LYS A 132 -7.81 -5.05 -27.92
C LYS A 132 -8.14 -5.00 -26.42
N ALA A 133 -8.93 -4.02 -25.99
CA ALA A 133 -9.36 -3.91 -24.60
C ALA A 133 -10.15 -5.15 -24.13
N GLU A 134 -11.01 -5.73 -24.98
CA GLU A 134 -11.77 -6.95 -24.65
C GLU A 134 -10.84 -8.17 -24.42
N TRP A 135 -9.76 -8.30 -25.18
CA TRP A 135 -8.77 -9.37 -24.99
C TRP A 135 -7.98 -9.22 -23.68
N LEU A 136 -7.63 -7.99 -23.31
CA LEU A 136 -6.87 -7.70 -22.09
C LEU A 136 -7.71 -7.90 -20.81
N GLN A 137 -9.04 -7.84 -20.91
CA GLN A 137 -9.97 -8.09 -19.80
C GLN A 137 -10.28 -9.58 -19.55
N LYS A 138 -9.73 -10.51 -20.33
CA LYS A 138 -10.03 -11.95 -20.18
C LYS A 138 -9.38 -12.51 -18.91
N THR A 139 -10.16 -13.23 -18.10
CA THR A 139 -9.69 -13.80 -16.83
C THR A 139 -8.79 -15.01 -17.04
N ALA A 140 -7.97 -15.35 -16.04
CA ALA A 140 -7.08 -16.52 -16.11
C ALA A 140 -7.82 -17.84 -16.42
N ASP A 141 -9.03 -18.04 -15.89
CA ASP A 141 -9.85 -19.24 -16.17
C ASP A 141 -10.50 -19.22 -17.56
N GLN A 142 -10.79 -18.06 -18.13
CA GLN A 142 -11.16 -17.97 -19.55
C GLN A 142 -9.96 -18.30 -20.44
N ILE A 143 -8.81 -17.67 -20.16
CA ILE A 143 -7.57 -17.86 -20.92
C ILE A 143 -7.09 -19.31 -20.87
N ARG A 144 -7.26 -20.05 -19.75
CA ARG A 144 -6.95 -21.49 -19.65
C ARG A 144 -7.61 -22.35 -20.72
N ASN A 145 -8.80 -21.95 -21.17
CA ASN A 145 -9.61 -22.67 -22.14
C ASN A 145 -9.38 -22.23 -23.59
N PHE A 146 -8.53 -21.21 -23.83
CA PHE A 146 -8.27 -20.68 -25.17
C PHE A 146 -7.68 -21.72 -26.12
N SER A 147 -8.25 -21.72 -27.32
CA SER A 147 -7.65 -22.27 -28.53
C SER A 147 -6.31 -21.58 -28.86
N LYS A 148 -5.61 -22.15 -29.83
CA LYS A 148 -4.33 -21.66 -30.34
C LYS A 148 -4.49 -20.27 -31.01
N GLU A 149 -5.65 -20.06 -31.63
CA GLU A 149 -6.06 -18.85 -32.29
C GLU A 149 -6.40 -17.74 -31.28
N GLU A 150 -7.14 -18.06 -30.22
CA GLU A 150 -7.44 -17.13 -29.12
C GLU A 150 -6.17 -16.74 -28.33
N VAL A 151 -5.25 -17.69 -28.08
CA VAL A 151 -3.91 -17.37 -27.53
C VAL A 151 -3.15 -16.41 -28.46
N SER A 152 -3.24 -16.59 -29.78
CA SER A 152 -2.59 -15.69 -30.73
C SER A 152 -3.11 -14.26 -30.63
N CYS A 153 -4.43 -14.09 -30.47
CA CYS A 153 -5.06 -12.77 -30.32
C CYS A 153 -4.72 -12.13 -28.97
N TRP A 154 -4.73 -12.90 -27.88
CA TRP A 154 -4.39 -12.42 -26.55
C TRP A 154 -2.92 -11.98 -26.42
N VAL A 155 -1.97 -12.79 -26.91
CA VAL A 155 -0.54 -12.45 -26.89
C VAL A 155 -0.25 -11.19 -27.71
N ARG A 156 -0.94 -11.04 -28.86
CA ARG A 156 -0.86 -9.82 -29.67
C ARG A 156 -1.32 -8.59 -28.87
N ALA A 157 -2.50 -8.66 -28.27
CA ALA A 157 -3.06 -7.55 -27.50
C ALA A 157 -2.15 -7.15 -26.32
N ALA A 158 -1.53 -8.12 -25.64
CA ALA A 158 -0.60 -7.89 -24.54
C ALA A 158 0.70 -7.19 -25.01
N LEU A 159 1.40 -7.75 -25.99
CA LEU A 159 2.67 -7.17 -26.47
C LEU A 159 2.49 -5.81 -27.13
N GLU A 160 1.38 -5.58 -27.83
CA GLU A 160 1.03 -4.28 -28.39
C GLU A 160 0.65 -3.25 -27.32
N GLU A 161 0.29 -3.64 -26.09
CA GLU A 161 0.06 -2.71 -24.98
C GLU A 161 1.37 -2.21 -24.38
N ASP A 162 2.35 -3.12 -24.24
CA ASP A 162 3.68 -2.83 -23.70
C ASP A 162 4.64 -2.16 -24.73
N GLY A 163 4.18 -1.99 -25.99
CA GLY A 163 4.90 -1.26 -27.05
C GLY A 163 5.74 -2.12 -27.99
N ASP A 164 5.69 -3.46 -27.88
CA ASP A 164 6.51 -4.42 -28.66
C ASP A 164 5.89 -4.74 -30.05
N SER A 165 5.42 -3.73 -30.79
CA SER A 165 4.69 -3.93 -32.07
C SER A 165 5.48 -4.72 -33.11
N ASP A 166 6.79 -4.50 -33.19
CA ASP A 166 7.62 -4.91 -34.34
C ASP A 166 7.99 -6.41 -34.32
N ASP A 167 8.07 -7.01 -33.13
CA ASP A 167 8.34 -8.45 -32.95
C ASP A 167 7.09 -9.27 -32.65
N THR A 168 5.97 -8.63 -32.29
CA THR A 168 4.68 -9.28 -32.00
C THR A 168 4.24 -10.31 -33.05
N PRO A 169 4.30 -10.04 -34.37
CA PRO A 169 3.91 -11.03 -35.39
C PRO A 169 4.75 -12.31 -35.34
N LYS A 170 6.07 -12.18 -35.13
CA LYS A 170 7.01 -13.31 -35.06
C LYS A 170 6.75 -14.16 -33.83
N ILE A 171 6.49 -13.52 -32.68
CA ILE A 171 6.23 -14.19 -31.40
C ILE A 171 4.92 -14.98 -31.47
N VAL A 172 3.86 -14.35 -32.00
CA VAL A 172 2.56 -14.99 -32.23
C VAL A 172 2.70 -16.21 -33.14
N ASP A 173 3.42 -16.09 -34.27
CA ASP A 173 3.62 -17.22 -35.18
C ASP A 173 4.50 -18.34 -34.60
N THR A 174 5.45 -18.03 -33.72
CA THR A 174 6.24 -19.03 -32.99
C THR A 174 5.39 -19.79 -31.97
N LEU A 175 4.65 -19.10 -31.10
CA LEU A 175 3.75 -19.77 -30.13
C LEU A 175 2.65 -20.58 -30.83
N ARG A 176 2.19 -20.10 -31.99
CA ARG A 176 1.30 -20.82 -32.89
C ARG A 176 1.99 -22.04 -33.50
N ARG A 177 3.25 -21.98 -33.95
CA ARG A 177 3.97 -23.15 -34.48
C ARG A 177 4.09 -24.26 -33.44
N GLU A 178 4.49 -23.90 -32.24
CA GLU A 178 4.59 -24.79 -31.06
C GLU A 178 3.23 -25.21 -30.47
N SER A 179 2.12 -24.79 -31.10
CA SER A 179 0.75 -25.18 -30.75
C SER A 179 0.37 -24.88 -29.29
N VAL A 180 0.88 -23.77 -28.76
CA VAL A 180 0.56 -23.27 -27.41
C VAL A 180 -0.93 -22.99 -27.32
N ARG A 181 -1.59 -23.64 -26.36
CA ARG A 181 -2.99 -23.39 -25.96
C ARG A 181 -3.03 -22.69 -24.62
N GLY A 182 -4.21 -22.17 -24.25
CA GLY A 182 -4.45 -21.46 -22.99
C GLY A 182 -3.77 -22.05 -21.76
N LYS A 183 -4.02 -23.34 -21.48
CA LYS A 183 -3.40 -24.05 -20.36
C LYS A 183 -1.86 -24.14 -20.41
N ALA A 184 -1.26 -24.15 -21.60
CA ALA A 184 0.20 -24.22 -21.77
C ALA A 184 0.88 -22.86 -21.60
N LEU A 185 0.17 -21.76 -21.90
CA LEU A 185 0.63 -20.38 -21.71
C LEU A 185 1.09 -20.13 -20.27
N PHE A 186 0.32 -20.59 -19.29
CA PHE A 186 0.64 -20.52 -17.85
C PHE A 186 1.87 -21.34 -17.41
N GLY A 187 2.48 -22.12 -18.32
CA GLY A 187 3.73 -22.83 -18.10
C GLY A 187 4.93 -22.20 -18.79
N LEU A 188 4.80 -21.00 -19.37
CA LEU A 188 5.86 -20.26 -20.03
C LEU A 188 6.48 -19.25 -19.05
N THR A 189 7.63 -19.59 -18.49
CA THR A 189 8.49 -18.65 -17.77
C THR A 189 9.37 -17.88 -18.76
N TYR A 190 10.00 -16.79 -18.30
CA TYR A 190 10.99 -16.04 -19.07
C TYR A 190 12.07 -16.95 -19.69
N GLU A 191 12.64 -17.87 -18.90
CA GLU A 191 13.70 -18.79 -19.34
C GLU A 191 13.20 -19.76 -20.41
N ARG A 192 11.92 -20.13 -20.38
CA ARG A 192 11.30 -20.95 -21.43
C ARG A 192 11.06 -20.15 -22.70
N LEU A 193 10.58 -18.91 -22.60
CA LEU A 193 10.34 -18.04 -23.75
C LEU A 193 11.65 -17.72 -24.49
N VAL A 194 12.73 -17.43 -23.75
CA VAL A 194 14.07 -17.19 -24.33
C VAL A 194 14.77 -18.49 -24.77
N GLY A 195 14.51 -19.62 -24.08
CA GLY A 195 15.07 -20.93 -24.42
C GLY A 195 14.39 -21.62 -25.59
N MET A 196 14.93 -22.78 -26.00
CA MET A 196 14.23 -23.67 -26.94
C MET A 196 12.95 -24.25 -26.28
N PRO A 197 11.85 -24.43 -27.02
CA PRO A 197 11.71 -24.25 -28.47
C PRO A 197 11.39 -22.82 -28.94
N TYR A 198 11.16 -21.88 -28.03
CA TYR A 198 10.52 -20.59 -28.35
C TYR A 198 11.50 -19.51 -28.84
N ASN A 199 12.70 -19.40 -28.26
CA ASN A 199 13.77 -18.53 -28.73
C ASN A 199 13.35 -17.05 -29.00
N ILE A 200 12.52 -16.51 -28.10
CA ILE A 200 12.00 -15.13 -28.14
C ILE A 200 13.04 -14.17 -27.55
N ALA A 201 13.13 -12.95 -28.11
CA ALA A 201 14.03 -11.91 -27.61
C ALA A 201 13.70 -11.51 -26.16
N ALA A 202 14.73 -11.16 -25.39
CA ALA A 202 14.63 -10.96 -23.95
C ALA A 202 13.59 -9.91 -23.51
N GLY A 203 13.44 -8.79 -24.22
CA GLY A 203 12.45 -7.74 -23.90
C GLY A 203 11.01 -8.27 -23.98
N PRO A 204 10.53 -8.66 -25.17
CA PRO A 204 9.18 -9.23 -25.33
C PRO A 204 8.95 -10.52 -24.52
N ALA A 205 9.99 -11.33 -24.29
CA ALA A 205 9.91 -12.50 -23.41
C ALA A 205 9.66 -12.12 -21.95
N GLN A 206 10.29 -11.04 -21.46
CA GLN A 206 10.09 -10.53 -20.11
C GLN A 206 8.68 -9.95 -19.95
N ASN A 207 8.24 -9.08 -20.85
CA ASN A 207 6.90 -8.47 -20.83
C ASN A 207 5.80 -9.56 -20.84
N LEU A 208 5.92 -10.54 -21.74
CA LEU A 208 4.96 -11.65 -21.80
C LEU A 208 5.00 -12.54 -20.54
N ALA A 209 6.18 -12.84 -19.99
CA ALA A 209 6.31 -13.62 -18.76
C ALA A 209 5.69 -12.89 -17.55
N ASP A 210 5.96 -11.59 -17.40
CA ASP A 210 5.42 -10.78 -16.32
C ASP A 210 3.90 -10.67 -16.40
N ARG A 211 3.34 -10.55 -17.61
CA ARG A 211 1.89 -10.56 -17.83
C ARG A 211 1.26 -11.91 -17.49
N ILE A 212 1.91 -13.02 -17.85
CA ILE A 212 1.47 -14.37 -17.47
C ILE A 212 1.55 -14.57 -15.95
N ASN A 213 2.60 -14.09 -15.30
CA ASN A 213 2.77 -14.15 -13.85
C ASN A 213 1.74 -13.30 -13.10
N ALA A 214 1.41 -12.10 -13.60
CA ALA A 214 0.37 -11.23 -13.04
C ALA A 214 -1.01 -11.91 -13.04
N MET A 215 -1.32 -12.73 -14.05
CA MET A 215 -2.54 -13.55 -14.10
C MET A 215 -2.51 -14.79 -13.20
N LEU A 216 -1.32 -15.25 -12.79
CA LEU A 216 -1.12 -16.43 -11.92
C LEU A 216 -1.01 -16.09 -10.44
N ALA A 217 -0.74 -14.82 -10.11
CA ALA A 217 -0.77 -14.33 -8.74
C ALA A 217 -2.12 -14.71 -8.10
N PRO A 218 -2.13 -15.40 -6.94
CA PRO A 218 -3.38 -15.67 -6.25
C PRO A 218 -4.08 -14.34 -5.95
N THR A 219 -5.34 -14.21 -6.35
CA THR A 219 -6.21 -13.08 -6.00
C THR A 219 -6.53 -13.12 -4.51
N ALA A 220 -5.53 -12.78 -3.70
CA ALA A 220 -5.65 -12.49 -2.29
C ALA A 220 -6.41 -11.16 -2.14
N ALA A 221 -7.74 -11.25 -2.20
CA ALA A 221 -8.71 -10.17 -1.98
C ALA A 221 -8.59 -8.92 -2.90
N THR A 222 -7.95 -9.02 -4.06
CA THR A 222 -7.95 -7.96 -5.08
C THR A 222 -9.06 -8.16 -6.11
N GLY A 223 -10.25 -7.63 -5.81
CA GLY A 223 -11.38 -7.64 -6.74
C GLY A 223 -11.26 -6.62 -7.87
N PHE A 224 -10.53 -6.95 -8.93
CA PHE A 224 -10.58 -6.32 -10.26
C PHE A 224 -11.01 -7.40 -11.28
N GLN A 225 -11.91 -7.21 -12.24
CA GLN A 225 -12.78 -6.06 -12.60
C GLN A 225 -14.07 -6.61 -13.23
N VAL A 226 -15.19 -5.93 -12.98
CA VAL A 226 -16.20 -5.66 -14.01
C VAL A 226 -16.65 -4.22 -13.75
N GLN A 227 -16.55 -3.32 -14.74
CA GLN A 227 -17.07 -1.94 -14.66
C GLN A 227 -18.61 -1.91 -14.79
N GLY A 228 -19.30 -2.79 -14.07
CA GLY A 228 -20.72 -2.68 -13.76
C GLY A 228 -20.83 -2.09 -12.36
N ALA A 229 -21.73 -1.12 -12.14
CA ALA A 229 -21.85 -0.41 -10.87
C ALA A 229 -21.91 -1.37 -9.68
N ARG A 230 -20.83 -1.43 -8.89
CA ARG A 230 -20.83 -2.14 -7.61
C ARG A 230 -21.85 -1.47 -6.71
N ARG A 231 -22.96 -2.15 -6.46
CA ARG A 231 -23.80 -1.84 -5.30
C ARG A 231 -22.98 -2.21 -4.08
N GLN A 232 -22.56 -1.23 -3.29
CA GLN A 232 -22.12 -1.52 -1.93
C GLN A 232 -23.29 -2.24 -1.24
N LEU A 233 -23.05 -3.43 -0.71
CA LEU A 233 -24.02 -4.07 0.17
C LEU A 233 -23.94 -3.42 1.56
N PRO A 234 -25.03 -3.41 2.35
CA PRO A 234 -24.97 -3.01 3.75
C PRO A 234 -23.85 -3.76 4.47
N TYR A 235 -22.98 -3.02 5.16
CA TYR A 235 -21.83 -3.61 5.83
C TYR A 235 -22.30 -4.45 7.03
N ILE A 236 -22.04 -5.76 6.97
CA ILE A 236 -22.30 -6.67 8.08
C ILE A 236 -21.04 -6.72 8.95
N ALA A 237 -21.12 -6.16 10.16
CA ALA A 237 -20.05 -6.25 11.13
C ALA A 237 -19.78 -7.73 11.48
N PRO A 238 -18.57 -8.25 11.24
CA PRO A 238 -18.20 -9.60 11.68
C PRO A 238 -18.19 -9.62 13.20
N LYS A 239 -18.61 -10.71 13.82
CA LYS A 239 -18.68 -10.86 15.28
C LYS A 239 -17.38 -11.40 15.88
N TYR A 240 -17.10 -11.08 17.14
CA TYR A 240 -16.02 -11.68 17.93
C TYR A 240 -16.49 -12.00 19.34
N THR A 241 -15.89 -13.03 19.93
CA THR A 241 -15.96 -13.32 21.36
C THR A 241 -14.66 -12.84 22.00
N MET A 242 -14.76 -12.07 23.10
CA MET A 242 -13.59 -11.56 23.81
C MET A 242 -13.28 -12.47 25.00
N ASN A 243 -12.19 -13.21 24.89
CA ASN A 243 -11.74 -14.20 25.86
C ASN A 243 -10.53 -13.67 26.65
N GLU A 244 -10.59 -13.75 27.98
CA GLU A 244 -9.37 -13.59 28.80
C GLU A 244 -8.57 -14.89 28.79
N THR A 245 -7.28 -14.79 28.46
CA THR A 245 -6.33 -15.92 28.56
C THR A 245 -5.05 -15.49 29.28
N VAL A 246 -4.21 -16.45 29.66
CA VAL A 246 -2.98 -16.19 30.42
C VAL A 246 -1.78 -16.78 29.69
N CYS A 247 -0.81 -15.93 29.36
CA CYS A 247 0.48 -16.36 28.82
C CYS A 247 1.62 -15.77 29.67
N HIS A 248 2.57 -16.60 30.10
CA HIS A 248 3.69 -16.19 30.97
C HIS A 248 3.25 -15.37 32.20
N ASN A 249 2.21 -15.83 32.90
CA ASN A 249 1.59 -15.18 34.07
C ASN A 249 1.04 -13.76 33.82
N LYS A 250 0.81 -13.38 32.56
CA LYS A 250 0.16 -12.13 32.18
C LYS A 250 -1.17 -12.40 31.49
N LYS A 251 -2.19 -11.62 31.85
CA LYS A 251 -3.49 -11.64 31.17
C LYS A 251 -3.34 -11.06 29.75
N LEU A 252 -4.03 -11.70 28.81
CA LEU A 252 -4.22 -11.28 27.44
C LEU A 252 -5.73 -11.21 27.18
N LEU A 253 -6.20 -10.19 26.48
CA LEU A 253 -7.50 -10.25 25.81
C LEU A 253 -7.28 -10.87 24.44
N VAL A 254 -8.16 -11.77 24.02
CA VAL A 254 -8.16 -12.34 22.68
C VAL A 254 -9.57 -12.23 22.12
N CYS A 255 -9.73 -11.52 21.00
CA CYS A 255 -10.98 -11.42 20.25
C CYS A 255 -10.99 -12.52 19.18
N ASP A 256 -11.61 -13.66 19.45
CA ASP A 256 -11.78 -14.75 18.49
C ASP A 256 -13.02 -14.46 17.63
N PHE A 257 -12.87 -14.34 16.30
CA PHE A 257 -13.93 -13.95 15.37
C PHE A 257 -14.80 -15.15 14.98
N GLU A 258 -16.12 -14.96 14.83
CA GLU A 258 -17.05 -16.10 14.70
C GLU A 258 -16.98 -16.82 13.33
N ASP A 259 -16.79 -16.09 12.23
CA ASP A 259 -16.92 -16.60 10.85
C ASP A 259 -15.60 -17.06 10.21
N SER A 260 -14.54 -17.11 11.00
CA SER A 260 -13.16 -17.35 10.55
C SER A 260 -12.37 -17.86 11.74
N GLU A 261 -11.38 -18.74 11.56
CA GLU A 261 -10.54 -19.17 12.69
C GLU A 261 -9.54 -18.05 13.14
N GLU A 262 -9.95 -16.79 13.01
CA GLU A 262 -9.23 -15.56 13.32
C GLU A 262 -9.28 -15.23 14.80
N PHE A 263 -8.15 -14.79 15.36
CA PHE A 263 -8.05 -14.32 16.75
C PHE A 263 -7.23 -13.03 16.80
N ALA A 264 -7.69 -11.99 17.48
CA ALA A 264 -6.90 -10.77 17.72
C ALA A 264 -6.46 -10.67 19.19
N ILE A 265 -5.16 -10.75 19.46
CA ILE A 265 -4.61 -10.46 20.80
C ILE A 265 -4.73 -8.96 21.03
N VAL A 266 -5.44 -8.50 22.06
CA VAL A 266 -5.86 -7.11 22.26
C VAL A 266 -5.35 -6.56 23.59
N SER A 267 -5.01 -5.27 23.63
CA SER A 267 -4.73 -4.59 24.90
C SER A 267 -5.95 -3.84 25.45
N ASN A 268 -6.10 -3.87 26.77
CA ASN A 268 -7.10 -3.08 27.49
C ASN A 268 -7.02 -1.58 27.13
N ALA A 269 -5.80 -1.05 26.99
CA ALA A 269 -5.57 0.37 26.72
C ALA A 269 -6.06 0.78 25.32
N LEU A 270 -5.94 -0.11 24.33
CA LEU A 270 -6.42 0.15 22.98
C LEU A 270 -7.95 -0.03 22.87
N MET A 271 -8.53 -1.01 23.55
CA MET A 271 -10.00 -1.09 23.69
C MET A 271 -10.57 0.15 24.35
N GLN A 272 -9.99 0.58 25.48
CA GLN A 272 -10.40 1.83 26.15
C GLN A 272 -10.29 3.05 25.23
N GLN A 273 -9.23 3.14 24.40
CA GLN A 273 -9.10 4.22 23.43
C GLN A 273 -10.17 4.20 22.33
N LEU A 274 -10.53 3.02 21.82
CA LEU A 274 -11.56 2.83 20.80
C LEU A 274 -12.97 3.07 21.38
N THR A 275 -13.29 2.46 22.51
CA THR A 275 -14.57 2.64 23.22
C THR A 275 -14.80 4.10 23.60
N ALA A 276 -13.83 4.77 24.23
CA ALA A 276 -14.00 6.17 24.59
C ALA A 276 -14.12 7.12 23.38
N TRP A 277 -13.56 6.76 22.22
CA TRP A 277 -13.84 7.51 20.98
C TRP A 277 -15.30 7.35 20.53
N VAL A 278 -15.79 6.11 20.51
CA VAL A 278 -17.19 5.82 20.15
C VAL A 278 -18.15 6.48 21.16
N GLU A 279 -17.84 6.49 22.44
CA GLU A 279 -18.63 7.19 23.47
C GLU A 279 -18.65 8.72 23.24
N GLU A 280 -17.52 9.33 22.86
CA GLU A 280 -17.40 10.76 22.55
C GLU A 280 -18.28 11.20 21.36
N CYS A 281 -18.56 10.29 20.41
CA CYS A 281 -19.48 10.53 19.29
C CYS A 281 -20.91 10.90 19.74
N ASN A 282 -21.34 10.55 20.96
CA ASN A 282 -22.64 10.96 21.50
C ASN A 282 -22.77 12.48 21.72
N SER A 283 -21.65 13.21 21.80
CA SER A 283 -21.63 14.60 22.27
C SER A 283 -20.79 15.55 21.41
N SER A 284 -20.03 15.02 20.45
CA SER A 284 -19.02 15.78 19.72
C SER A 284 -18.73 15.17 18.35
N ARG A 285 -17.92 15.84 17.53
CA ARG A 285 -17.42 15.27 16.27
C ARG A 285 -16.53 14.06 16.55
N GLY A 286 -16.97 12.90 16.08
CA GLY A 286 -16.17 11.69 16.08
C GLY A 286 -15.28 11.58 14.85
N ILE A 287 -14.09 12.18 14.83
CA ILE A 287 -13.05 11.87 13.83
C ILE A 287 -11.90 11.15 14.54
N CYS A 288 -11.57 9.94 14.11
CA CYS A 288 -10.44 9.16 14.61
C CYS A 288 -9.49 8.76 13.47
N ALA A 289 -8.19 8.83 13.71
CA ALA A 289 -7.15 8.26 12.87
C ALA A 289 -6.45 7.12 13.62
N ILE A 290 -6.50 5.93 13.02
CA ILE A 290 -5.81 4.72 13.50
C ILE A 290 -4.43 4.70 12.83
N ASN A 291 -3.45 5.24 13.56
CA ASN A 291 -2.06 5.35 13.13
C ASN A 291 -1.28 4.07 13.43
N GLY A 292 -0.38 3.72 12.51
CA GLY A 292 0.39 2.49 12.59
C GLY A 292 1.41 2.40 11.47
N MET A 293 2.56 1.79 11.75
CA MET A 293 3.54 1.38 10.72
C MET A 293 2.96 0.27 9.82
N VAL A 294 3.69 -0.09 8.76
CA VAL A 294 3.38 -1.26 7.91
C VAL A 294 3.29 -2.52 8.77
N LYS A 295 2.30 -3.38 8.49
CA LYS A 295 2.00 -4.60 9.29
C LYS A 295 1.96 -4.36 10.81
N THR A 296 1.45 -3.19 11.22
CA THR A 296 0.75 -3.01 12.51
C THR A 296 -0.77 -3.13 12.33
N GLY A 297 -1.20 -3.83 11.27
CA GLY A 297 -2.54 -4.35 11.01
C GLY A 297 -3.76 -3.42 11.08
N LYS A 298 -3.62 -2.09 11.23
CA LYS A 298 -4.68 -1.05 11.26
C LYS A 298 -6.06 -1.45 10.70
N SER A 299 -6.11 -1.96 9.47
CA SER A 299 -7.27 -2.53 8.80
C SER A 299 -8.11 -3.49 9.65
N THR A 300 -7.51 -4.40 10.44
CA THR A 300 -8.25 -5.29 11.36
C THR A 300 -8.97 -4.52 12.48
N VAL A 301 -8.34 -3.47 13.02
CA VAL A 301 -9.01 -2.62 14.03
C VAL A 301 -10.21 -1.92 13.38
N LEU A 302 -10.02 -1.35 12.19
CA LEU A 302 -11.09 -0.66 11.46
C LEU A 302 -12.23 -1.59 11.02
N THR A 303 -11.91 -2.76 10.48
CA THR A 303 -12.87 -3.63 9.75
C THR A 303 -13.38 -4.83 10.54
N ARG A 304 -12.83 -5.10 11.73
CA ARG A 304 -13.24 -6.25 12.56
C ARG A 304 -13.61 -5.86 13.99
N LEU A 305 -12.82 -4.99 14.64
CA LEU A 305 -13.09 -4.61 16.03
C LEU A 305 -14.05 -3.42 16.18
N LEU A 306 -13.65 -2.28 15.60
CA LEU A 306 -14.34 -1.02 15.76
C LEU A 306 -15.84 -1.08 15.39
N PRO A 307 -16.28 -1.84 14.37
CA PRO A 307 -17.70 -1.97 14.04
C PRO A 307 -18.54 -2.57 15.17
N GLN A 308 -18.01 -3.54 15.93
CA GLN A 308 -18.74 -4.09 17.07
C GLN A 308 -18.79 -3.13 18.26
N ILE A 309 -17.71 -2.36 18.49
CA ILE A 309 -17.71 -1.31 19.52
C ILE A 309 -18.76 -0.25 19.15
N ILE A 310 -18.82 0.15 17.88
CA ILE A 310 -19.85 1.05 17.34
C ILE A 310 -21.25 0.47 17.57
N LEU A 311 -21.55 -0.75 17.11
CA LEU A 311 -22.89 -1.35 17.23
C LEU A 311 -23.28 -1.72 18.68
N THR A 312 -22.31 -1.86 19.60
CA THR A 312 -22.60 -2.01 21.04
C THR A 312 -23.06 -0.69 21.65
N THR A 313 -22.50 0.45 21.22
CA THR A 313 -22.85 1.79 21.72
C THR A 313 -24.03 2.41 20.97
N PHE A 314 -24.13 2.15 19.67
CA PHE A 314 -25.16 2.64 18.75
C PHE A 314 -25.75 1.45 17.95
N PRO A 315 -26.72 0.70 18.51
CA PRO A 315 -27.26 -0.50 17.87
C PRO A 315 -27.90 -0.25 16.49
N ASP A 316 -28.43 0.96 16.28
CA ASP A 316 -29.09 1.39 15.04
C ASP A 316 -28.15 2.20 14.11
N ALA A 317 -26.82 2.14 14.31
CA ALA A 317 -25.86 2.87 13.48
C ALA A 317 -25.66 2.24 12.09
N GLU A 318 -25.64 3.11 11.08
CA GLU A 318 -25.30 2.77 9.71
C GLU A 318 -23.77 2.80 9.55
N ILE A 319 -23.17 1.73 9.02
CA ILE A 319 -21.72 1.65 8.81
C ILE A 319 -21.41 1.65 7.30
N CYS A 320 -20.63 2.63 6.85
CA CYS A 320 -20.08 2.74 5.51
C CYS A 320 -18.60 2.35 5.54
N PHE A 321 -18.24 1.21 4.94
CA PHE A 321 -16.83 0.85 4.75
C PHE A 321 -16.34 1.33 3.39
N LEU A 322 -15.24 2.08 3.39
CA LEU A 322 -14.62 2.66 2.20
C LEU A 322 -13.14 2.27 2.14
N ASP A 323 -12.83 1.15 1.49
CA ASP A 323 -11.46 0.86 1.07
C ASP A 323 -11.13 1.71 -0.16
N PHE A 324 -10.38 2.79 0.04
CA PHE A 324 -10.02 3.67 -1.07
C PHE A 324 -9.14 2.95 -2.11
N ALA A 325 -8.36 1.94 -1.73
CA ALA A 325 -7.56 1.16 -2.69
C ALA A 325 -8.41 0.22 -3.58
N ALA A 326 -9.69 0.00 -3.26
CA ALA A 326 -10.60 -0.84 -4.03
C ALA A 326 -11.38 -0.10 -5.14
N PHE A 327 -11.39 1.24 -5.12
CA PHE A 327 -12.14 2.06 -6.10
C PHE A 327 -11.45 3.37 -6.53
N LEU A 328 -10.30 3.74 -5.94
CA LEU A 328 -9.48 4.88 -6.37
C LEU A 328 -8.15 4.37 -6.94
N ASP A 329 -8.00 4.47 -8.26
CA ASP A 329 -6.78 4.04 -8.96
C ASP A 329 -5.63 5.03 -8.76
N VAL A 330 -4.42 4.50 -8.55
CA VAL A 330 -3.21 5.32 -8.36
C VAL A 330 -2.89 6.06 -9.65
N GLY A 331 -2.71 7.38 -9.56
CA GLY A 331 -2.42 8.23 -10.70
C GLY A 331 -3.67 8.72 -11.45
N SER A 332 -4.88 8.47 -10.95
CA SER A 332 -6.12 9.05 -11.49
C SER A 332 -6.13 10.59 -11.43
N GLU A 333 -6.94 11.20 -12.28
CA GLU A 333 -7.17 12.64 -12.26
C GLU A 333 -7.91 13.05 -10.96
N PRO A 334 -7.63 14.23 -10.37
CA PRO A 334 -8.28 14.66 -9.12
C PRO A 334 -9.82 14.75 -9.22
N GLY A 335 -10.38 14.91 -10.42
CA GLY A 335 -11.80 14.86 -10.69
C GLY A 335 -12.39 13.45 -10.53
N GLU A 336 -11.69 12.44 -11.06
CA GLU A 336 -12.08 11.02 -10.95
C GLU A 336 -12.07 10.57 -9.50
N MET A 337 -11.05 10.98 -8.72
CA MET A 337 -10.98 10.69 -7.28
C MET A 337 -12.21 11.19 -6.50
N LYS A 338 -12.71 12.39 -6.86
CA LYS A 338 -13.93 12.96 -6.29
C LYS A 338 -15.17 12.21 -6.76
N GLU A 339 -15.23 11.83 -8.03
CA GLU A 339 -16.38 11.15 -8.63
C GLU A 339 -16.54 9.72 -8.10
N GLY A 340 -15.45 8.96 -8.00
CA GLY A 340 -15.41 7.63 -7.38
C GLY A 340 -15.92 7.66 -5.94
N LEU A 341 -15.40 8.57 -5.11
CA LEU A 341 -15.86 8.75 -3.73
C LEU A 341 -17.34 9.13 -3.64
N LEU A 342 -17.82 9.99 -4.54
CA LEU A 342 -19.23 10.37 -4.60
C LEU A 342 -20.13 9.18 -4.98
N LYS A 343 -19.76 8.41 -6.01
CA LYS A 343 -20.49 7.24 -6.46
C LYS A 343 -20.54 6.15 -5.40
N GLU A 344 -19.42 5.89 -4.72
CA GLU A 344 -19.34 4.84 -3.70
C GLU A 344 -20.22 5.16 -2.49
N VAL A 345 -20.15 6.38 -1.96
CA VAL A 345 -21.00 6.82 -0.83
C VAL A 345 -22.49 6.90 -1.23
N CYS A 346 -22.80 7.29 -2.47
CA CYS A 346 -24.17 7.29 -2.98
C CYS A 346 -24.73 5.85 -3.15
N SER A 347 -23.89 4.93 -3.64
CA SER A 347 -24.19 3.50 -3.79
C SER A 347 -24.51 2.86 -2.44
N TRP A 348 -23.68 3.12 -1.43
CA TRP A 348 -23.90 2.73 -0.04
C TRP A 348 -25.18 3.31 0.56
N ALA A 349 -25.38 4.63 0.46
CA ALA A 349 -26.55 5.27 1.05
C ALA A 349 -27.86 4.70 0.48
N THR A 350 -27.88 4.46 -0.85
CA THR A 350 -29.02 3.85 -1.53
C THR A 350 -29.28 2.42 -1.04
N SER A 351 -28.24 1.62 -0.75
CA SER A 351 -28.41 0.23 -0.28
C SER A 351 -28.78 0.13 1.20
N SER A 352 -28.35 1.08 2.04
CA SER A 352 -28.89 1.33 3.40
C SER A 352 -30.31 1.92 3.39
N GLY A 353 -30.92 2.15 2.22
CA GLY A 353 -32.29 2.66 2.12
C GLY A 353 -32.43 4.12 2.55
N LEU A 354 -31.42 4.94 2.26
CA LEU A 354 -31.47 6.40 2.36
C LEU A 354 -31.77 6.99 0.97
N ASP A 355 -32.81 7.81 0.87
CA ASP A 355 -33.14 8.52 -0.37
C ASP A 355 -32.20 9.73 -0.53
N VAL A 356 -31.15 9.54 -1.32
CA VAL A 356 -30.13 10.55 -1.59
C VAL A 356 -30.20 11.13 -3.01
N GLY A 357 -30.98 10.54 -3.90
CA GLY A 357 -31.00 10.87 -5.33
C GLY A 357 -29.87 10.22 -6.14
N HIS A 358 -29.61 10.75 -7.35
CA HIS A 358 -28.57 10.23 -8.26
C HIS A 358 -27.23 10.96 -8.09
N ALA A 359 -26.13 10.20 -8.03
CA ALA A 359 -24.77 10.73 -7.88
C ALA A 359 -24.44 11.87 -8.88
N ASP A 360 -24.81 11.71 -10.14
CA ASP A 360 -24.51 12.68 -11.22
C ASP A 360 -25.18 14.06 -11.03
N GLN A 361 -26.16 14.17 -10.14
CA GLN A 361 -26.90 15.39 -9.82
C GLN A 361 -26.47 16.02 -8.47
N LEU A 362 -25.51 15.40 -7.77
CA LEU A 362 -25.12 15.76 -6.42
C LEU A 362 -23.66 16.23 -6.36
N THR A 363 -23.38 17.09 -5.39
CA THR A 363 -22.02 17.25 -4.87
C THR A 363 -21.86 16.43 -3.60
N LEU A 364 -20.63 16.01 -3.30
CA LEU A 364 -20.32 15.29 -2.06
C LEU A 364 -20.75 16.07 -0.81
N ASN A 365 -20.69 17.40 -0.84
CA ASN A 365 -21.20 18.24 0.26
C ASN A 365 -22.73 18.19 0.40
N GLN A 366 -23.49 18.10 -0.69
CA GLN A 366 -24.94 17.92 -0.64
C GLN A 366 -25.31 16.52 -0.14
N LEU A 367 -24.63 15.48 -0.63
CA LEU A 367 -24.82 14.11 -0.16
C LEU A 367 -24.61 14.00 1.35
N MET A 368 -23.50 14.51 1.88
CA MET A 368 -23.23 14.49 3.32
C MET A 368 -24.21 15.37 4.12
N ASP A 369 -24.71 16.47 3.56
CA ASP A 369 -25.75 17.28 4.21
C ASP A 369 -27.14 16.59 4.18
N ILE A 370 -27.43 15.71 3.21
CA ILE A 370 -28.63 14.87 3.19
C ILE A 370 -28.51 13.75 4.24
N LEU A 371 -27.36 13.06 4.27
CA LEU A 371 -27.09 11.98 5.22
C LEU A 371 -27.21 12.47 6.67
N ASP A 372 -26.60 13.60 7.00
CA ASP A 372 -26.70 14.20 8.35
C ASP A 372 -28.15 14.58 8.71
N ARG A 373 -28.92 15.12 7.75
CA ARG A 373 -30.34 15.47 7.95
C ARG A 373 -31.28 14.27 8.03
N SER A 374 -30.83 13.06 7.66
CA SER A 374 -31.63 11.84 7.82
C SER A 374 -31.92 11.50 9.28
N GLY A 375 -31.10 12.02 10.21
CA GLY A 375 -31.16 11.70 11.63
C GLY A 375 -30.59 10.33 12.00
N ARG A 376 -30.12 9.53 11.03
CA ARG A 376 -29.40 8.26 11.30
C ARG A 376 -27.95 8.54 11.66
N THR A 377 -27.45 7.87 12.68
CA THR A 377 -26.03 7.90 13.05
C THR A 377 -25.22 7.06 12.06
N CYS A 378 -24.35 7.70 11.28
CA CYS A 378 -23.56 7.07 10.22
C CYS A 378 -22.06 7.10 10.57
N PHE A 379 -21.41 5.94 10.50
CA PHE A 379 -19.96 5.79 10.70
C PHE A 379 -19.28 5.45 9.38
N PHE A 380 -18.37 6.31 8.93
CA PHE A 380 -17.50 6.09 7.78
C PHE A 380 -16.18 5.49 8.25
N LEU A 381 -15.92 4.26 7.82
CA LEU A 381 -14.71 3.50 8.14
C LEU A 381 -13.85 3.46 6.87
N ILE A 382 -12.83 4.31 6.81
CA ILE A 382 -12.02 4.55 5.61
C ILE A 382 -10.66 3.87 5.77
N ASP A 383 -10.35 2.92 4.89
CA ASP A 383 -9.00 2.35 4.79
C ASP A 383 -8.25 2.89 3.57
N GLU A 384 -6.92 2.83 3.65
CA GLU A 384 -5.99 3.34 2.64
C GLU A 384 -6.26 4.82 2.24
N VAL A 385 -6.63 5.66 3.21
CA VAL A 385 -7.07 7.05 3.03
C VAL A 385 -6.10 7.92 2.22
N GLN A 386 -4.79 7.61 2.22
CA GLN A 386 -3.81 8.34 1.42
C GLN A 386 -4.02 8.22 -0.09
N ARG A 387 -4.69 7.16 -0.58
CA ARG A 387 -4.93 6.93 -2.01
C ARG A 387 -5.62 8.11 -2.68
N TYR A 388 -6.48 8.82 -1.94
CA TYR A 388 -7.12 10.06 -2.39
C TYR A 388 -6.12 11.17 -2.81
N PHE A 389 -4.89 11.13 -2.30
CA PHE A 389 -3.82 12.08 -2.61
C PHE A 389 -2.83 11.57 -3.66
N GLU A 390 -2.92 10.31 -4.05
CA GLU A 390 -2.04 9.66 -5.04
C GLU A 390 -2.55 9.90 -6.47
N VAL A 391 -2.75 11.17 -6.81
CA VAL A 391 -3.25 11.64 -8.12
C VAL A 391 -2.16 11.66 -9.19
N ARG A 392 -2.56 11.83 -10.46
CA ARG A 392 -1.67 11.92 -11.62
C ARG A 392 -0.51 12.89 -11.40
N HIS A 393 0.70 12.48 -11.79
CA HIS A 393 1.89 13.32 -11.69
C HIS A 393 1.71 14.64 -12.47
N GLY A 394 2.09 15.76 -11.83
CA GLY A 394 1.87 17.12 -12.34
C GLY A 394 0.54 17.76 -11.91
N THR A 395 -0.39 17.01 -11.31
CA THR A 395 -1.65 17.53 -10.77
C THR A 395 -1.59 17.70 -9.24
N LEU A 396 -2.59 18.38 -8.67
CA LEU A 396 -2.74 18.54 -7.22
C LEU A 396 -4.04 17.87 -6.75
N PRO A 397 -4.04 17.14 -5.61
CA PRO A 397 -5.26 16.57 -5.04
C PRO A 397 -6.32 17.63 -4.73
N LEU A 398 -7.60 17.27 -4.86
CA LEU A 398 -8.71 18.13 -4.43
C LEU A 398 -8.88 18.09 -2.90
N TRP A 399 -7.90 18.62 -2.17
CA TRP A 399 -7.87 18.70 -0.70
C TRP A 399 -9.18 19.24 -0.08
N ASP A 400 -9.81 20.25 -0.71
CA ASP A 400 -11.09 20.80 -0.26
C ASP A 400 -12.27 19.83 -0.36
N THR A 401 -12.24 18.86 -1.27
CA THR A 401 -13.30 17.85 -1.42
C THR A 401 -13.29 16.90 -0.23
N LEU A 402 -12.12 16.32 0.13
CA LEU A 402 -12.02 15.42 1.28
C LEU A 402 -12.27 16.14 2.61
N LYS A 403 -11.82 17.40 2.73
CA LYS A 403 -12.15 18.32 3.84
C LYS A 403 -13.66 18.59 3.96
N GLY A 404 -14.37 18.68 2.82
CA GLY A 404 -15.83 18.81 2.77
C GLY A 404 -16.57 17.50 3.13
N PHE A 405 -16.04 16.37 2.68
CA PHE A 405 -16.54 15.03 2.99
C PHE A 405 -16.49 14.74 4.50
N VAL A 406 -15.30 14.76 5.08
CA VAL A 406 -15.06 14.54 6.53
C VAL A 406 -15.66 15.65 7.39
N GLY A 407 -16.17 16.72 6.77
CA GLY A 407 -17.02 17.70 7.45
C GLY A 407 -16.28 18.61 8.43
N VAL A 408 -14.96 18.77 8.28
CA VAL A 408 -14.05 19.51 9.20
C VAL A 408 -14.55 20.90 9.60
N ASN A 409 -15.43 21.52 8.79
CA ASN A 409 -15.93 22.89 8.98
C ASN A 409 -17.46 23.00 9.13
N LYS A 410 -18.20 21.89 9.09
CA LYS A 410 -19.63 21.82 9.42
C LYS A 410 -19.83 20.85 10.59
N GLN A 411 -20.54 21.26 11.65
CA GLN A 411 -21.02 20.28 12.62
C GLN A 411 -22.10 19.45 11.94
N ARG A 412 -21.76 18.19 11.62
CA ARG A 412 -22.68 17.15 11.17
C ARG A 412 -22.73 16.12 12.31
N PRO A 413 -23.59 16.33 13.34
CA PRO A 413 -23.54 15.56 14.58
C PRO A 413 -23.81 14.07 14.37
N ASN A 414 -24.44 13.70 13.26
CA ASN A 414 -24.81 12.32 12.97
C ASN A 414 -23.75 11.58 12.13
N LEU A 415 -22.67 12.25 11.69
CA LEU A 415 -21.65 11.65 10.82
C LEU A 415 -20.29 11.56 11.53
N HIS A 416 -19.76 10.34 11.66
CA HIS A 416 -18.51 10.03 12.33
C HIS A 416 -17.54 9.33 11.36
N PHE A 417 -16.23 9.49 11.56
CA PHE A 417 -15.20 9.02 10.64
C PHE A 417 -14.07 8.34 11.41
N ALA A 418 -13.75 7.10 11.07
CA ALA A 418 -12.50 6.45 11.44
C ALA A 418 -11.66 6.22 10.18
N ILE A 419 -10.40 6.64 10.20
CA ILE A 419 -9.50 6.55 9.04
C ILE A 419 -8.23 5.74 9.37
N THR A 420 -7.75 4.99 8.40
CA THR A 420 -6.44 4.33 8.38
C THR A 420 -5.87 4.36 6.95
N GLY A 421 -4.59 4.04 6.84
CA GLY A 421 -3.99 3.58 5.61
C GLY A 421 -2.58 3.08 5.84
N SER A 422 -1.99 2.41 4.87
CA SER A 422 -0.58 2.03 4.85
C SER A 422 0.30 3.29 5.03
N ALA A 423 0.17 4.29 4.14
CA ALA A 423 0.94 5.54 4.17
C ALA A 423 0.28 6.68 4.99
N MET A 424 -0.05 6.46 6.26
CA MET A 424 -0.61 7.53 7.11
C MET A 424 0.29 8.78 7.21
N VAL A 425 1.62 8.67 6.99
CA VAL A 425 2.51 9.85 6.92
C VAL A 425 2.14 10.76 5.74
N LEU A 426 1.93 10.17 4.56
CA LEU A 426 1.52 10.89 3.36
C LEU A 426 0.12 11.49 3.53
N ALA A 427 -0.78 10.77 4.23
CA ALA A 427 -2.09 11.29 4.60
C ALA A 427 -1.98 12.53 5.51
N TRP A 428 -1.24 12.46 6.62
CA TRP A 428 -1.03 13.61 7.52
C TRP A 428 -0.36 14.80 6.84
N HIS A 429 0.65 14.55 5.99
CA HIS A 429 1.29 15.60 5.19
C HIS A 429 0.30 16.30 4.26
N ASN A 430 -0.63 15.56 3.63
CA ASN A 430 -1.67 16.14 2.80
C ASN A 430 -2.82 16.79 3.60
N PHE A 431 -3.19 16.26 4.77
CA PHE A 431 -4.16 16.90 5.66
C PHE A 431 -3.67 18.30 6.10
N LEU A 432 -2.36 18.48 6.31
CA LEU A 432 -1.78 19.79 6.59
C LEU A 432 -1.80 20.76 5.41
N LYS A 433 -1.84 20.26 4.17
CA LYS A 433 -2.01 21.08 2.94
C LYS A 433 -3.45 21.55 2.73
N MET A 434 -4.44 21.08 3.50
CA MET A 434 -5.86 21.47 3.43
C MET A 434 -6.15 22.88 3.97
N THR A 435 -5.58 23.93 3.36
CA THR A 435 -5.78 25.31 3.82
C THR A 435 -7.27 25.74 3.76
N PRO A 436 -7.74 26.64 4.63
CA PRO A 436 -7.07 27.15 5.84
C PRO A 436 -7.18 26.20 7.06
N ASN A 437 -7.91 25.09 6.97
CA ASN A 437 -8.44 24.36 8.14
C ASN A 437 -7.87 22.94 8.35
N GLY A 438 -6.76 22.59 7.69
CA GLY A 438 -6.02 21.35 7.96
C GLY A 438 -5.63 21.24 9.43
N PHE A 439 -5.22 22.34 10.05
CA PHE A 439 -4.97 22.43 11.50
C PHE A 439 -6.20 22.07 12.35
N THR A 440 -7.42 22.41 11.90
CA THR A 440 -8.67 22.02 12.57
C THR A 440 -8.89 20.52 12.48
N PHE A 441 -8.70 19.92 11.29
CA PHE A 441 -8.77 18.47 11.13
C PHE A 441 -7.79 17.76 12.07
N VAL A 442 -6.52 18.19 12.07
CA VAL A 442 -5.50 17.54 12.90
C VAL A 442 -5.72 17.81 14.40
N GLY A 443 -6.26 18.97 14.78
CA GLY A 443 -6.58 19.31 16.16
C GLY A 443 -7.74 18.51 16.72
N GLU A 444 -8.83 18.35 15.96
CA GLU A 444 -10.05 17.64 16.37
C GLU A 444 -9.95 16.12 16.19
N CYS A 445 -9.11 15.63 15.28
CA CYS A 445 -8.96 14.20 15.05
C CYS A 445 -8.29 13.51 16.25
N ARG A 446 -9.00 12.56 16.86
CA ARG A 446 -8.45 11.65 17.87
C ARG A 446 -7.44 10.69 17.21
N LYS A 447 -6.31 10.47 17.86
CA LYS A 447 -5.18 9.72 17.29
C LYS A 447 -4.95 8.49 18.13
N ILE A 448 -5.24 7.32 17.55
CA ILE A 448 -5.04 6.03 18.16
C ILE A 448 -3.78 5.44 17.54
N PHE A 449 -2.77 5.14 18.36
CA PHE A 449 -1.48 4.66 17.89
C PHE A 449 -1.30 3.18 18.18
N LEU A 450 -1.03 2.41 17.13
CA LEU A 450 -0.78 0.99 17.20
C LEU A 450 0.72 0.75 17.39
N PRO A 451 1.11 -0.20 18.26
CA PRO A 451 2.51 -0.45 18.54
C PRO A 451 3.19 -1.15 17.36
N TRP A 452 4.44 -0.75 17.11
CA TRP A 452 5.34 -1.40 16.15
C TRP A 452 5.87 -2.74 16.69
N GLN A 453 5.99 -2.88 18.02
CA GLN A 453 6.42 -4.10 18.72
C GLN A 453 5.42 -4.54 19.78
N HIS A 454 5.16 -5.84 19.83
CA HIS A 454 4.33 -6.47 20.85
C HIS A 454 5.21 -7.06 21.96
N PRO A 455 4.79 -7.03 23.23
CA PRO A 455 5.50 -7.72 24.30
C PRO A 455 5.69 -9.21 24.05
N LYS A 456 6.79 -9.74 24.58
CA LYS A 456 7.22 -11.14 24.44
C LYS A 456 6.15 -12.19 24.78
N HIS A 457 5.21 -11.88 25.67
CA HIS A 457 4.11 -12.80 26.04
C HIS A 457 2.97 -12.85 25.00
N GLU A 458 2.68 -11.74 24.33
CA GLU A 458 1.75 -11.70 23.19
C GLU A 458 2.37 -12.39 21.98
N LEU A 459 3.64 -12.10 21.68
CA LEU A 459 4.39 -12.77 20.61
C LEU A 459 4.49 -14.29 20.85
N ALA A 460 4.71 -14.73 22.10
CA ALA A 460 4.75 -16.15 22.44
C ALA A 460 3.38 -16.84 22.26
N TYR A 461 2.29 -16.17 22.65
CA TYR A 461 0.93 -16.68 22.42
C TYR A 461 0.58 -16.75 20.93
N ALA A 462 0.85 -15.68 20.17
CA ALA A 462 0.66 -15.65 18.73
C ALA A 462 1.45 -16.77 18.04
N LYS A 463 2.74 -16.90 18.37
CA LYS A 463 3.61 -17.95 17.85
C LYS A 463 3.07 -19.34 18.18
N SER A 464 2.59 -19.61 19.40
CA SER A 464 2.03 -20.92 19.74
C SER A 464 0.76 -21.24 18.94
N LYS A 465 -0.10 -20.26 18.67
CA LYS A 465 -1.28 -20.39 17.79
C LYS A 465 -0.88 -20.70 16.34
N PHE A 466 0.10 -19.99 15.77
CA PHE A 466 0.54 -20.24 14.40
C PHE A 466 1.24 -21.61 14.25
N LEU A 467 2.08 -22.00 15.22
CA LEU A 467 2.75 -23.31 15.27
C LEU A 467 1.79 -24.49 15.46
N ALA A 468 0.58 -24.26 16.01
CA ALA A 468 -0.47 -25.27 16.07
C ALA A 468 -1.08 -25.59 14.69
N THR A 469 -0.86 -24.75 13.66
CA THR A 469 -1.33 -25.02 12.29
C THR A 469 -0.37 -25.85 11.43
N ALA A 470 0.84 -26.13 11.91
CA ALA A 470 1.81 -26.99 11.22
C ALA A 470 1.35 -28.45 11.24
N ALA A 471 1.39 -29.13 10.10
CA ALA A 471 0.86 -30.49 9.96
C ALA A 471 1.78 -31.56 10.57
N ASN A 472 3.06 -31.24 10.76
CA ASN A 472 4.09 -32.14 11.27
C ASN A 472 5.21 -31.34 11.98
N GLU A 473 6.16 -32.07 12.58
CA GLU A 473 7.27 -31.48 13.35
C GLU A 473 8.25 -30.68 12.47
N SER A 474 8.60 -31.20 11.29
CA SER A 474 9.45 -30.47 10.32
C SER A 474 8.86 -29.10 9.96
N GLU A 475 7.57 -29.05 9.65
CA GLU A 475 6.85 -27.80 9.37
C GLU A 475 6.81 -26.85 10.58
N ARG A 476 6.71 -27.41 11.78
CA ARG A 476 6.74 -26.64 13.03
C ARG A 476 8.11 -26.01 13.24
N ASP A 477 9.19 -26.71 12.92
CA ASP A 477 10.55 -26.19 13.02
C ASP A 477 10.82 -25.09 11.97
N GLU A 478 10.40 -25.31 10.71
CA GLU A 478 10.46 -24.28 9.67
C GLU A 478 9.75 -22.98 10.09
N LEU A 479 8.51 -23.10 10.55
CA LEU A 479 7.70 -21.97 10.99
C LEU A 479 8.24 -21.38 12.31
N THR A 480 8.86 -22.17 13.18
CA THR A 480 9.52 -21.69 14.39
C THR A 480 10.71 -20.79 14.07
N ALA A 481 11.51 -21.15 13.05
CA ALA A 481 12.61 -20.32 12.56
C ALA A 481 12.10 -19.02 11.91
N LEU A 482 11.13 -19.12 11.00
CA LEU A 482 10.51 -17.94 10.34
C LEU A 482 9.93 -16.93 11.33
N LEU A 483 9.29 -17.40 12.40
CA LEU A 483 8.66 -16.56 13.42
C LEU A 483 9.58 -16.25 14.62
N ALA A 484 10.90 -16.45 14.53
CA ALA A 484 11.80 -16.25 15.68
C ALA A 484 12.00 -14.77 16.04
N GLU A 485 12.18 -13.91 15.04
CA GLU A 485 12.66 -12.52 15.22
C GLU A 485 11.59 -11.46 14.96
N ILE A 486 10.38 -11.87 14.57
CA ILE A 486 9.30 -10.95 14.22
C ILE A 486 8.74 -10.28 15.48
N ALA A 487 8.96 -8.97 15.61
CA ALA A 487 8.47 -8.16 16.73
C ALA A 487 6.96 -7.83 16.68
N SER A 488 6.25 -8.18 15.61
CA SER A 488 4.86 -7.73 15.35
C SER A 488 3.92 -8.89 14.97
N VAL A 489 2.80 -9.05 15.67
CA VAL A 489 1.84 -10.15 15.44
C VAL A 489 1.22 -10.18 14.04
N PRO A 490 0.85 -9.05 13.37
CA PRO A 490 0.38 -9.07 11.98
C PRO A 490 1.46 -9.53 11.01
N LEU A 491 2.72 -9.18 11.29
CA LEU A 491 3.84 -9.62 10.47
C LEU A 491 4.11 -11.11 10.66
N MET A 492 3.90 -11.65 11.87
CA MET A 492 3.89 -13.10 12.11
C MET A 492 2.75 -13.78 11.34
N ALA A 493 1.53 -13.27 11.45
CA ALA A 493 0.36 -13.78 10.74
C ALA A 493 0.54 -13.75 9.21
N TYR A 494 1.04 -12.64 8.67
CA TYR A 494 1.34 -12.49 7.25
C TYR A 494 2.43 -13.48 6.80
N THR A 495 3.53 -13.58 7.57
CA THR A 495 4.62 -14.54 7.27
C THR A 495 4.15 -15.99 7.35
N ALA A 496 3.35 -16.35 8.36
CA ALA A 496 2.73 -17.68 8.47
C ALA A 496 1.73 -17.96 7.33
N THR A 497 1.03 -16.94 6.83
CA THR A 497 0.17 -17.05 5.65
C THR A 497 1.00 -17.32 4.40
N MET A 498 2.03 -16.52 4.13
CA MET A 498 2.90 -16.71 2.96
C MET A 498 3.61 -18.08 2.99
N TRP A 499 4.05 -18.53 4.16
CA TRP A 499 4.67 -19.85 4.33
C TRP A 499 3.76 -21.02 3.89
N LYS A 500 2.44 -20.93 4.11
CA LYS A 500 1.49 -21.97 3.65
C LYS A 500 1.40 -22.08 2.12
N TYR A 501 1.70 -21.02 1.39
CA TYR A 501 1.65 -20.97 -0.08
C TYR A 501 3.03 -21.10 -0.74
N ALA A 502 4.10 -20.81 0.00
CA ALA A 502 5.48 -20.86 -0.49
C ALA A 502 6.01 -22.30 -0.64
N GLN A 503 7.00 -22.46 -1.52
CA GLN A 503 7.68 -23.75 -1.74
C GLN A 503 8.81 -23.99 -0.72
N SER A 504 9.31 -22.94 -0.06
CA SER A 504 10.39 -23.04 0.94
C SER A 504 10.40 -21.86 1.92
N ILE A 505 11.20 -21.98 3.00
CA ILE A 505 11.53 -20.86 3.90
C ILE A 505 12.08 -19.67 3.11
N LYS A 506 13.05 -19.89 2.21
CA LYS A 506 13.72 -18.82 1.45
C LYS A 506 12.74 -18.06 0.55
N ASP A 507 11.84 -18.80 -0.10
CA ASP A 507 10.74 -18.26 -0.91
C ASP A 507 9.77 -17.44 -0.04
N THR A 508 9.37 -17.95 1.12
CA THR A 508 8.56 -17.20 2.12
C THR A 508 9.22 -15.87 2.48
N GLN A 509 10.49 -15.91 2.88
CA GLN A 509 11.25 -14.71 3.27
C GLN A 509 11.33 -13.71 2.13
N GLN A 510 11.60 -14.18 0.91
CA GLN A 510 11.66 -13.34 -0.29
C GLN A 510 10.31 -12.67 -0.58
N GLN A 511 9.20 -13.40 -0.55
CA GLN A 511 7.86 -12.84 -0.76
C GLN A 511 7.49 -11.79 0.30
N VAL A 512 7.74 -12.08 1.58
CA VAL A 512 7.48 -11.13 2.68
C VAL A 512 8.33 -9.86 2.51
N ASN A 513 9.61 -10.01 2.17
CA ASN A 513 10.53 -8.89 1.99
C ASN A 513 10.20 -8.05 0.75
N LEU A 514 9.78 -8.68 -0.35
CA LEU A 514 9.28 -7.98 -1.53
C LEU A 514 8.00 -7.19 -1.22
N LYS A 515 7.06 -7.76 -0.44
CA LYS A 515 5.84 -7.04 -0.04
C LYS A 515 6.13 -5.85 0.87
N LEU A 516 7.00 -6.01 1.87
CA LEU A 516 7.39 -4.93 2.78
C LEU A 516 8.16 -3.81 2.05
N ARG A 517 9.05 -4.15 1.11
CA ARG A 517 9.71 -3.18 0.23
C ARG A 517 8.71 -2.47 -0.67
N SER A 518 7.78 -3.20 -1.30
CA SER A 518 6.76 -2.62 -2.18
C SER A 518 5.88 -1.63 -1.42
N GLU A 519 5.39 -2.01 -0.24
CA GLU A 519 4.60 -1.13 0.63
C GLU A 519 5.42 0.11 1.03
N PHE A 520 6.66 -0.04 1.50
CA PHE A 520 7.52 1.11 1.80
C PHE A 520 7.76 2.04 0.59
N VAL A 521 8.04 1.48 -0.59
CA VAL A 521 8.35 2.27 -1.79
C VAL A 521 7.14 3.11 -2.19
N THR A 522 5.93 2.54 -2.16
CA THR A 522 4.67 3.26 -2.37
C THR A 522 4.43 4.32 -1.30
N GLU A 523 4.63 3.99 -0.02
CA GLU A 523 4.33 4.88 1.10
C GLU A 523 5.26 6.09 1.21
N MET A 524 6.57 5.86 1.11
CA MET A 524 7.59 6.82 1.53
C MET A 524 8.30 7.51 0.39
N THR A 525 8.53 6.86 -0.76
CA THR A 525 9.29 7.49 -1.85
C THR A 525 8.60 8.76 -2.39
N PRO A 526 7.26 8.81 -2.57
CA PRO A 526 6.57 10.04 -2.98
C PRO A 526 6.72 11.16 -1.94
N LEU A 527 6.65 10.82 -0.64
CA LEU A 527 6.81 11.78 0.44
C LEU A 527 8.24 12.31 0.54
N LEU A 528 9.24 11.43 0.48
CA LEU A 528 10.65 11.80 0.54
C LEU A 528 11.09 12.60 -0.69
N GLY A 529 10.44 12.41 -1.84
CA GLY A 529 10.65 13.19 -3.06
C GLY A 529 9.98 14.56 -3.08
N ASP A 530 8.96 14.81 -2.23
CA ASP A 530 8.29 16.11 -2.13
C ASP A 530 9.32 17.22 -1.80
N PRO A 531 9.33 18.38 -2.49
CA PRO A 531 10.29 19.47 -2.26
C PRO A 531 10.38 20.00 -0.82
N THR A 532 9.36 19.76 0.00
CA THR A 532 9.39 20.08 1.43
C THR A 532 10.16 19.06 2.27
N TRP A 533 10.40 17.85 1.76
CA TRP A 533 11.11 16.74 2.40
C TRP A 533 12.48 16.45 1.77
N SER A 534 12.61 16.53 0.45
CA SER A 534 13.77 16.11 -0.36
C SER A 534 15.04 16.96 -0.22
N LYS A 535 15.13 17.82 0.81
CA LYS A 535 16.35 18.58 1.10
C LYS A 535 17.44 17.65 1.63
N PRO A 536 18.69 17.70 1.09
CA PRO A 536 19.74 16.76 1.49
C PRO A 536 19.99 16.69 3.00
N GLU A 537 20.05 17.83 3.70
CA GLU A 537 20.20 17.89 5.16
C GLU A 537 19.09 17.14 5.92
N ARG A 538 17.86 17.18 5.42
CA ARG A 538 16.71 16.51 6.05
C ARG A 538 16.70 15.02 5.71
N LEU A 539 17.01 14.65 4.47
CA LEU A 539 17.15 13.24 4.09
C LEU A 539 18.30 12.60 4.88
N GLN A 540 19.45 13.27 5.02
CA GLN A 540 20.55 12.80 5.87
C GLN A 540 20.10 12.62 7.33
N TYR A 541 19.38 13.58 7.91
CA TYR A 541 18.84 13.43 9.26
C TYR A 541 17.85 12.25 9.39
N ILE A 542 17.04 11.97 8.36
CA ILE A 542 16.15 10.81 8.31
C ILE A 542 16.95 9.50 8.24
N ARG A 543 18.04 9.45 7.47
CA ARG A 543 18.99 8.33 7.44
C ARG A 543 19.66 8.14 8.80
N ASP A 544 20.11 9.22 9.44
CA ASP A 544 20.73 9.19 10.77
C ASP A 544 19.75 8.69 11.84
N LEU A 545 18.46 9.06 11.77
CA LEU A 545 17.41 8.50 12.61
C LEU A 545 17.19 7.01 12.37
N ALA A 546 17.25 6.57 11.11
CA ALA A 546 17.09 5.15 10.76
C ALA A 546 18.28 4.29 11.23
N LEU A 547 19.48 4.87 11.27
CA LEU A 547 20.70 4.25 11.80
C LEU A 547 20.89 4.43 13.32
N GLY A 548 20.03 5.21 13.99
CA GLY A 548 20.14 5.53 15.42
C GLY A 548 21.32 6.45 15.79
N GLY A 549 21.79 7.24 14.83
CA GLY A 549 22.87 8.21 14.99
C GLY A 549 22.44 9.65 15.29
N ALA A 550 21.17 10.00 15.05
CA ALA A 550 20.68 11.39 15.12
C ALA A 550 20.80 11.99 16.53
N THR A 551 21.32 13.22 16.63
CA THR A 551 21.52 13.93 17.91
C THR A 551 20.59 15.13 18.12
N SER A 552 20.00 15.67 17.05
CA SER A 552 19.02 16.77 17.12
C SER A 552 17.60 16.25 17.38
N ASP A 553 16.74 17.08 17.99
CA ASP A 553 15.32 16.73 18.24
C ASP A 553 14.55 16.52 16.91
N PRO A 554 13.83 15.39 16.73
CA PRO A 554 13.05 15.14 15.52
C PRO A 554 11.96 16.17 15.25
N ALA A 555 11.48 16.91 16.26
CA ALA A 555 10.49 17.97 16.11
C ALA A 555 11.01 19.19 15.33
N ASP A 556 12.34 19.40 15.29
CA ASP A 556 12.95 20.47 14.49
C ASP A 556 12.97 20.14 12.99
N PHE A 557 12.97 18.85 12.64
CA PHE A 557 13.09 18.37 11.27
C PHE A 557 11.74 17.96 10.67
N PHE A 558 10.97 17.14 11.37
CA PHE A 558 9.60 16.84 11.03
C PHE A 558 8.72 17.91 11.66
N ASN A 559 8.02 18.69 10.83
CA ASN A 559 7.02 19.68 11.24
C ASN A 559 6.27 19.21 12.51
N GLU A 560 6.24 20.04 13.56
CA GLU A 560 5.71 19.74 14.91
C GLU A 560 4.45 18.86 14.89
N ILE A 561 3.57 19.09 13.92
CA ILE A 561 2.32 18.35 13.75
C ILE A 561 2.53 16.98 13.10
N VAL A 562 3.32 16.83 12.02
CA VAL A 562 3.64 15.50 11.45
C VAL A 562 4.41 14.65 12.45
N TYR A 563 5.34 15.26 13.20
CA TYR A 563 6.03 14.61 14.31
C TYR A 563 5.03 14.10 15.37
N GLY A 564 4.21 15.00 15.92
CA GLY A 564 3.27 14.66 16.98
C GLY A 564 2.13 13.71 16.54
N CYS A 565 1.73 13.75 15.27
CA CYS A 565 0.58 12.98 14.77
C CYS A 565 0.93 11.65 14.15
N PHE A 566 2.19 11.42 13.79
CA PHE A 566 2.65 10.12 13.29
C PHE A 566 3.95 9.64 13.95
N PHE A 567 5.05 10.39 13.86
CA PHE A 567 6.39 9.84 14.17
C PHE A 567 6.71 9.65 15.65
N LYS A 568 6.21 10.51 16.53
CA LYS A 568 6.59 10.55 17.95
C LYS A 568 6.45 9.20 18.68
N PRO A 569 5.41 8.37 18.47
CA PRO A 569 5.32 7.03 19.10
C PRO A 569 6.27 5.97 18.51
N TYR A 570 6.93 6.27 17.40
CA TYR A 570 7.86 5.38 16.68
C TYR A 570 9.31 5.86 16.70
N ILE A 571 9.61 6.94 17.42
CA ILE A 571 10.98 7.40 17.66
C ILE A 571 11.31 7.18 19.15
N GLN A 572 12.50 6.68 19.40
CA GLN A 572 13.05 6.40 20.73
C GLN A 572 14.23 7.34 20.99
N GLU A 573 14.43 7.71 22.25
CA GLU A 573 15.61 8.42 22.72
C GLU A 573 16.45 7.45 23.56
N LEU A 574 17.68 7.20 23.14
CA LEU A 574 18.63 6.27 23.76
C LEU A 574 19.98 6.97 23.87
N ASP A 575 20.51 7.10 25.09
CA ASP A 575 21.81 7.72 25.39
C ASP A 575 22.03 9.12 24.76
N GLY A 576 20.95 9.92 24.69
CA GLY A 576 20.96 11.26 24.09
C GLY A 576 20.96 11.29 22.56
N LYS A 577 20.69 10.14 21.92
CA LYS A 577 20.46 10.02 20.47
C LYS A 577 19.03 9.60 20.20
N PHE A 578 18.52 9.98 19.04
CA PHE A 578 17.22 9.57 18.54
C PHE A 578 17.37 8.46 17.50
N SER A 579 16.48 7.47 17.57
CA SER A 579 16.35 6.43 16.54
C SER A 579 14.90 6.19 16.19
N PHE A 580 14.61 5.82 14.94
CA PHE A 580 13.37 5.12 14.67
C PHE A 580 13.36 3.78 15.42
N ALA A 581 12.16 3.29 15.72
CA ALA A 581 11.96 1.98 16.30
C ALA A 581 12.39 0.85 15.33
N ASP A 582 12.93 -0.24 15.85
CA ASP A 582 13.53 -1.34 15.08
C ASP A 582 12.44 -2.16 14.34
N ASN A 583 12.23 -1.89 13.05
CA ASN A 583 11.14 -2.47 12.25
C ASN A 583 11.43 -2.41 10.72
N PRO A 584 10.66 -3.10 9.83
CA PRO A 584 10.99 -3.20 8.40
C PRO A 584 11.11 -1.87 7.68
N TRP A 585 10.20 -0.94 8.00
CA TRP A 585 10.14 0.38 7.40
C TRP A 585 11.38 1.21 7.77
N THR A 586 11.96 1.01 8.96
CA THR A 586 13.20 1.69 9.38
C THR A 586 14.41 1.22 8.58
N VAL A 587 14.53 -0.08 8.29
CA VAL A 587 15.63 -0.61 7.46
C VAL A 587 15.48 -0.17 6.01
N CYS A 588 14.26 -0.15 5.47
CA CYS A 588 13.99 0.47 4.17
C CYS A 588 14.42 1.94 4.16
N MET A 589 14.16 2.69 5.23
CA MET A 589 14.53 4.10 5.36
C MET A 589 16.04 4.31 5.30
N ALA A 590 16.80 3.50 6.04
CA ALA A 590 18.27 3.53 6.02
C ALA A 590 18.86 3.15 4.64
N GLN A 591 18.12 2.42 3.81
CA GLN A 591 18.54 1.96 2.49
C GLN A 591 18.06 2.84 1.32
N CYS A 592 17.02 3.66 1.53
CA CYS A 592 16.43 4.50 0.49
C CYS A 592 17.11 5.86 0.32
N ILE A 593 17.90 6.29 1.32
CA ILE A 593 18.67 7.53 1.32
C ILE A 593 20.15 7.17 1.42
N ASP A 594 21.00 7.74 0.56
CA ASP A 594 22.44 7.52 0.57
C ASP A 594 23.18 8.40 1.60
N GLU A 595 24.50 8.24 1.71
CA GLU A 595 25.35 9.01 2.66
C GLU A 595 25.49 10.50 2.33
N ASN A 596 24.97 10.94 1.17
CA ASN A 596 24.95 12.34 0.75
C ASN A 596 23.57 12.99 1.00
N GLY A 597 22.63 12.27 1.62
CA GLY A 597 21.25 12.73 1.79
C GLY A 597 20.47 12.77 0.47
N THR A 598 20.74 11.87 -0.48
CA THR A 598 19.99 11.77 -1.75
C THR A 598 19.22 10.46 -1.84
N LEU A 599 18.13 10.44 -2.61
CA LEU A 599 17.32 9.22 -2.76
C LEU A 599 17.96 8.25 -3.74
N VAL A 600 18.15 7.01 -3.28
CA VAL A 600 18.58 5.88 -4.11
C VAL A 600 17.49 5.59 -5.14
N ASN A 601 17.86 5.29 -6.39
CA ASN A 601 16.89 4.95 -7.43
C ASN A 601 16.12 3.66 -7.07
N GLN A 602 14.81 3.62 -7.32
CA GLN A 602 13.90 2.51 -6.95
C GLN A 602 14.37 1.13 -7.45
N SER A 603 15.00 1.08 -8.63
CA SER A 603 15.64 -0.12 -9.19
C SER A 603 16.78 -0.67 -8.33
N ASN A 604 17.48 0.22 -7.63
CA ASN A 604 18.72 -0.06 -6.88
C ASN A 604 18.49 -0.28 -5.38
N PHE A 605 17.25 -0.18 -4.89
CA PHE A 605 16.95 -0.58 -3.51
C PHE A 605 17.38 -2.05 -3.34
N PRO A 606 18.18 -2.39 -2.33
CA PRO A 606 18.53 -3.79 -2.07
C PRO A 606 17.27 -4.59 -1.71
N VAL A 607 17.31 -5.90 -1.95
CA VAL A 607 16.33 -6.80 -1.35
C VAL A 607 16.59 -6.81 0.15
N LEU A 608 15.57 -6.48 0.96
CA LEU A 608 15.66 -6.57 2.42
C LEU A 608 16.16 -7.96 2.80
N GLN A 609 17.34 -8.07 3.41
CA GLN A 609 17.86 -9.33 3.97
C GLN A 609 17.36 -9.56 5.40
N TRP A 610 16.09 -9.21 5.63
CA TRP A 610 15.44 -9.12 6.93
C TRP A 610 15.45 -10.40 7.75
N TYR A 611 15.43 -11.55 7.07
CA TYR A 611 15.26 -12.87 7.70
C TYR A 611 16.43 -13.82 7.48
N GLN A 612 17.55 -13.36 6.90
CA GLN A 612 18.60 -14.27 6.48
C GLN A 612 19.62 -14.63 7.55
N ASN A 613 19.87 -13.81 8.60
CA ASN A 613 21.03 -14.08 9.47
C ASN A 613 21.07 -13.49 10.90
N ALA A 614 19.96 -13.05 11.53
CA ALA A 614 19.92 -12.58 12.93
C ALA A 614 20.87 -11.40 13.30
N GLN A 615 21.59 -10.87 12.32
CA GLN A 615 22.54 -9.79 12.46
C GLN A 615 21.91 -8.53 11.89
N ARG A 616 21.92 -7.46 12.70
CA ARG A 616 21.81 -6.10 12.19
C ARG A 616 22.84 -5.96 11.07
N LEU A 617 22.39 -5.56 9.88
CA LEU A 617 23.25 -4.85 8.95
C LEU A 617 23.62 -3.53 9.63
N GLN A 618 24.76 -3.55 10.33
CA GLN A 618 25.40 -2.38 10.93
C GLN A 618 26.00 -1.48 9.85
#